data_AF-A0A928GFB2-F1
#
_entry.id   AF-A0A928GFB2-F1
#
_cell.length_a   1.000
_cell.length_b   1.000
_cell.length_c   1.000
_cell.angle_alpha   90.00
_cell.angle_beta   90.00
_cell.angle_gamma   90.00
#
_symmetry.space_group_name_H-M   'P 1'
#
loop_
_entity.id
_entity.type
_entity.pdbx_description
1 polymer ?
#
loop_
_entity_poly.entity_id
_entity_poly.type
_entity_poly.pdbx_seq_one_letter_code
_entity_poly.pdbx_strand_id
1 'polypeptide(L)'
;MDYSGQIGTLADIAAKYDYAMATDVQFSVNGNHIKGVDDVTFENQQAIVKFTLQDKANGTTLLSPTTLTIEYGEESVSLTSIPADTYTTNGAGVLFVAIPGFESKDITLTATVGGNTYTYSKSGVTFDDGKYYDITVKMQH
;
A
#
# COMPACT_ATOMS: atom_id res chain seq x y z
N MET A 1 -0.31 -5.67 11.61
CA MET A 1 0.97 -5.73 10.87
C MET A 1 1.66 -4.38 11.03
N ASP A 2 2.98 -4.33 11.12
CA ASP A 2 3.70 -3.05 11.16
C ASP A 2 4.03 -2.60 9.72
N TYR A 3 3.47 -1.46 9.32
CA TYR A 3 3.69 -0.84 8.01
C TYR A 3 4.80 0.22 8.05
N SER A 4 5.47 0.39 9.19
CA SER A 4 6.61 1.29 9.31
C SER A 4 7.79 0.81 8.45
N GLY A 5 8.50 1.76 7.82
CA GLY A 5 9.69 1.47 7.03
C GLY A 5 9.47 1.03 5.58
N GLN A 6 8.26 1.17 5.03
CA GLN A 6 8.03 1.01 3.59
C GLN A 6 8.83 2.06 2.78
N ILE A 7 9.53 1.61 1.74
CA ILE A 7 10.42 2.46 0.93
C ILE A 7 9.73 2.96 -0.35
N GLY A 8 8.64 2.31 -0.76
CA GLY A 8 7.82 2.74 -1.89
C GLY A 8 8.19 2.15 -3.25
N THR A 9 9.09 1.16 -3.31
CA THR A 9 9.47 0.45 -4.55
C THR A 9 8.65 -0.82 -4.73
N LEU A 10 8.36 -1.22 -5.97
CA LEU A 10 7.68 -2.50 -6.21
C LEU A 10 8.47 -3.69 -5.64
N ALA A 11 9.80 -3.66 -5.71
CA ALA A 11 10.65 -4.72 -5.17
C ALA A 11 10.57 -4.83 -3.64
N ASP A 12 10.61 -3.70 -2.91
CA ASP A 12 10.44 -3.69 -1.44
C ASP A 12 9.04 -4.16 -1.03
N ILE A 13 8.02 -3.69 -1.74
CA ILE A 13 6.64 -4.10 -1.49
C ILE A 13 6.44 -5.59 -1.76
N ALA A 14 6.87 -6.09 -2.92
CA ALA A 14 6.75 -7.50 -3.28
C ALA A 14 7.52 -8.43 -2.33
N ALA A 15 8.69 -8.00 -1.83
CA ALA A 15 9.51 -8.83 -0.96
C ALA A 15 8.95 -8.98 0.46
N LYS A 16 8.20 -7.98 0.97
CA LYS A 16 7.76 -7.92 2.38
C LYS A 16 6.26 -8.02 2.57
N TYR A 17 5.49 -7.55 1.60
CA TYR A 17 4.05 -7.32 1.70
C TYR A 17 3.30 -7.91 0.50
N ASP A 18 3.88 -8.83 -0.26
CA ASP A 18 3.14 -9.65 -1.21
C ASP A 18 3.17 -11.10 -0.72
N TYR A 19 2.37 -11.36 0.31
CA TYR A 19 2.24 -12.67 0.93
C TYR A 19 0.80 -12.97 1.32
N ALA A 20 0.52 -14.27 1.40
CA ALA A 20 -0.76 -14.80 1.80
C ALA A 20 -0.63 -15.63 3.08
N MET A 21 -1.67 -15.64 3.91
CA MET A 21 -1.76 -16.43 5.12
C MET A 21 -2.97 -17.34 5.05
N ALA A 22 -2.82 -18.57 5.57
CA ALA A 22 -3.95 -19.45 5.83
C ALA A 22 -4.38 -19.28 7.28
N THR A 23 -5.66 -19.02 7.50
CA THR A 23 -6.27 -19.07 8.83
C THR A 23 -6.86 -20.45 9.10
N ASP A 24 -7.01 -20.81 10.36
CA ASP A 24 -7.78 -21.99 10.80
C ASP A 24 -7.32 -23.36 10.27
N VAL A 25 -6.01 -23.55 10.08
CA VAL A 25 -5.46 -24.88 9.79
C VAL A 25 -5.48 -25.73 11.07
N GLN A 26 -6.43 -26.67 11.15
CA GLN A 26 -6.58 -27.56 12.30
C GLN A 26 -6.28 -29.01 11.94
N PHE A 27 -5.50 -29.68 12.78
CA PHE A 27 -5.27 -31.12 12.70
C PHE A 27 -5.89 -31.78 13.93
N SER A 28 -6.55 -32.92 13.74
CA SER A 28 -7.07 -33.73 14.85
C SER A 28 -6.46 -35.12 14.84
N VAL A 29 -6.21 -35.67 16.02
CA VAL A 29 -5.68 -37.03 16.20
C VAL A 29 -6.77 -37.90 16.81
N ASN A 30 -7.04 -39.05 16.18
CA ASN A 30 -7.99 -40.05 16.68
C ASN A 30 -7.31 -41.43 16.72
N GLY A 31 -6.86 -41.82 17.92
CA GLY A 31 -6.06 -43.02 18.12
C GLY A 31 -4.72 -42.92 17.37
N ASN A 32 -4.45 -43.88 16.48
CA ASN A 32 -3.24 -43.88 15.65
C ASN A 32 -3.42 -43.17 14.29
N HIS A 33 -4.54 -42.48 14.07
CA HIS A 33 -4.81 -41.76 12.83
C HIS A 33 -4.75 -40.25 13.04
N ILE A 34 -4.14 -39.54 12.10
CA ILE A 34 -4.22 -38.08 11.97
C ILE A 34 -5.28 -37.78 10.91
N LYS A 35 -6.32 -37.01 11.27
CA LYS A 35 -7.29 -36.46 10.32
C LYS A 35 -6.94 -35.00 10.10
N GLY A 36 -6.37 -34.72 8.93
CA GLY A 36 -6.01 -33.36 8.49
C GLY A 36 -7.14 -32.68 7.72
N VAL A 37 -6.92 -31.40 7.39
CA VAL A 37 -7.74 -30.63 6.46
C VAL A 37 -7.37 -31.06 5.03
N ASP A 38 -8.36 -31.30 4.17
CA ASP A 38 -8.13 -31.73 2.79
C ASP A 38 -7.63 -30.58 1.90
N ASP A 39 -8.06 -29.34 2.18
CA ASP A 39 -7.66 -28.13 1.45
C ASP A 39 -7.26 -27.00 2.43
N VAL A 40 -6.21 -26.25 2.09
CA VAL A 40 -5.79 -25.04 2.82
C VAL A 40 -5.85 -23.86 1.87
N THR A 41 -6.70 -22.88 2.18
CA THR A 41 -6.80 -21.62 1.42
C THR A 41 -5.87 -20.59 2.01
N PHE A 42 -5.06 -19.96 1.15
CA PHE A 42 -4.22 -18.84 1.51
C PHE A 42 -4.83 -17.56 0.94
N GLU A 43 -5.03 -16.57 1.81
CA GLU A 43 -5.58 -15.27 1.43
C GLU A 43 -4.50 -14.21 1.55
N ASN A 44 -4.38 -13.36 0.53
CA ASN A 44 -3.48 -12.21 0.58
C ASN A 44 -3.89 -11.29 1.73
N GLN A 45 -2.91 -10.63 2.35
CA GLN A 45 -3.11 -9.89 3.60
C GLN A 45 -3.17 -8.36 3.42
N GLN A 46 -2.98 -7.87 2.19
CA GLN A 46 -2.92 -6.45 1.87
C GLN A 46 -3.29 -6.17 0.41
N ALA A 47 -3.74 -4.96 0.13
CA ALA A 47 -3.78 -4.39 -1.20
C ALA A 47 -2.41 -3.79 -1.58
N ILE A 48 -2.06 -3.87 -2.86
CA ILE A 48 -0.90 -3.16 -3.43
C ILE A 48 -1.41 -2.00 -4.28
N VAL A 49 -1.02 -0.78 -3.93
CA VAL A 49 -1.45 0.44 -4.63
C VAL A 49 -0.25 1.12 -5.25
N LYS A 50 -0.29 1.33 -6.56
CA LYS A 50 0.63 2.18 -7.29
C LYS A 50 0.03 3.58 -7.43
N PHE A 51 0.64 4.56 -6.79
CA PHE A 51 0.28 5.96 -6.92
C PHE A 51 1.19 6.66 -7.93
N THR A 52 0.60 7.41 -8.85
CA THR A 52 1.27 8.44 -9.65
C THR A 52 0.83 9.81 -9.16
N LEU A 53 1.77 10.60 -8.64
CA LEU A 53 1.47 11.91 -8.07
C LEU A 53 1.57 13.00 -9.13
N GLN A 54 0.51 13.81 -9.29
CA GLN A 54 0.50 14.96 -10.20
C GLN A 54 0.12 16.25 -9.48
N ASP A 55 0.68 17.37 -9.89
CA ASP A 55 0.24 18.69 -9.47
C ASP A 55 -1.11 19.00 -10.14
N LYS A 56 -2.12 19.31 -9.33
CA LYS A 56 -3.47 19.63 -9.79
C LYS A 56 -3.54 20.89 -10.66
N ALA A 57 -2.64 21.86 -10.46
CA ALA A 57 -2.69 23.15 -11.14
C ALA A 57 -2.26 23.04 -12.62
N ASN A 58 -1.26 22.22 -12.91
CA ASN A 58 -0.65 22.11 -14.23
C ASN A 58 -0.65 20.68 -14.81
N GLY A 59 -1.06 19.68 -14.04
CA GLY A 59 -1.08 18.27 -14.45
C GLY A 59 0.29 17.62 -14.56
N THR A 60 1.37 18.31 -14.17
CA THR A 60 2.72 17.75 -14.25
C THR A 60 2.94 16.72 -13.15
N THR A 61 3.77 15.72 -13.43
CA THR A 61 4.10 14.69 -12.43
C THR A 61 4.99 15.31 -11.35
N LEU A 62 4.63 15.10 -10.08
CA LEU A 62 5.42 15.53 -8.94
C LEU A 62 6.62 14.60 -8.82
N LEU A 63 7.79 15.13 -9.18
CA LEU A 63 9.04 14.38 -9.18
C LEU A 63 9.64 14.38 -7.77
N SER A 64 10.25 13.26 -7.40
CA SER A 64 11.03 13.12 -6.17
C SER A 64 10.30 13.41 -4.83
N PRO A 65 9.10 12.84 -4.57
CA PRO A 65 8.46 12.92 -3.25
C PRO A 65 9.30 12.25 -2.17
N THR A 66 9.70 13.01 -1.16
CA THR A 66 10.52 12.53 -0.02
C THR A 66 9.70 11.79 1.04
N THR A 67 8.40 12.07 1.09
CA THR A 67 7.41 11.41 1.95
C THR A 67 6.10 11.20 1.20
N LEU A 68 5.35 10.18 1.61
CA LEU A 68 3.95 10.02 1.29
C LEU A 68 3.25 9.38 2.49
N THR A 69 2.25 10.06 3.04
CA THR A 69 1.39 9.55 4.11
C THR A 69 -0.02 9.38 3.57
N ILE A 70 -0.64 8.24 3.87
CA ILE A 70 -2.03 7.94 3.57
C ILE A 70 -2.73 7.74 4.90
N GLU A 71 -3.62 8.66 5.25
CA GLU A 71 -4.48 8.59 6.43
C GLU A 71 -5.86 8.07 6.02
N TYR A 72 -6.42 7.14 6.79
CA TYR A 72 -7.73 6.54 6.53
C TYR A 72 -8.45 6.19 7.83
N GLY A 73 -9.33 7.10 8.29
CA GLY A 73 -9.89 7.04 9.64
C GLY A 73 -8.84 7.39 10.69
N GLU A 74 -8.68 6.54 11.71
CA GLU A 74 -7.66 6.71 12.78
C GLU A 74 -6.32 6.02 12.45
N GLU A 75 -6.22 5.42 11.27
CA GLU A 75 -5.06 4.66 10.81
C GLU A 75 -4.27 5.43 9.76
N SER A 76 -2.98 5.12 9.62
CA SER A 76 -2.15 5.66 8.55
C SER A 76 -1.06 4.69 8.09
N VAL A 77 -0.66 4.84 6.83
CA VAL A 77 0.55 4.24 6.26
C VAL A 77 1.45 5.38 5.79
N SER A 78 2.74 5.32 6.12
CA SER A 78 3.70 6.35 5.74
C SER A 78 4.93 5.76 5.08
N LEU A 79 5.26 6.28 3.91
CA LEU A 79 6.58 6.17 3.29
C LEU A 79 7.42 7.33 3.81
N THR A 80 8.45 7.03 4.60
CA THR A 80 9.38 8.04 5.12
C THR A 80 10.77 7.81 4.54
N SER A 81 11.46 8.89 4.19
CA SER A 81 12.82 8.84 3.62
C SER A 81 12.90 8.07 2.30
N ILE A 82 11.98 8.34 1.36
CA ILE A 82 11.97 7.72 0.03
C ILE A 82 13.30 8.02 -0.67
N PRO A 83 14.16 7.01 -0.94
CA PRO A 83 15.46 7.23 -1.55
C PRO A 83 15.35 7.83 -2.95
N ALA A 84 16.31 8.68 -3.32
CA ALA A 84 16.35 9.28 -4.66
C ALA A 84 16.38 8.24 -5.79
N ASP A 85 16.95 7.05 -5.53
CA ASP A 85 17.09 5.99 -6.52
C ASP A 85 15.76 5.26 -6.79
N THR A 86 14.78 5.34 -5.86
CA THR A 86 13.43 4.76 -6.02
C THR A 86 12.73 5.25 -7.29
N TYR A 87 13.00 6.48 -7.72
CA TYR A 87 12.38 7.06 -8.91
C TYR A 87 12.91 6.47 -10.22
N THR A 88 14.12 5.92 -10.21
CA THR A 88 14.69 5.26 -11.40
C THR A 88 14.05 3.90 -11.66
N THR A 89 13.63 3.20 -10.60
CA THR A 89 13.02 1.87 -10.69
C THR A 89 11.52 1.91 -10.94
N ASN A 90 10.82 2.93 -10.43
CA ASN A 90 9.36 3.05 -10.55
C ASN A 90 8.91 4.04 -11.65
N GLY A 91 9.82 4.90 -12.14
CA GLY A 91 9.47 6.13 -12.83
C GLY A 91 9.26 7.28 -11.84
N ALA A 92 9.60 8.49 -12.25
CA ALA A 92 9.53 9.66 -11.36
C ALA A 92 8.07 9.94 -10.93
N GLY A 93 7.87 10.17 -9.62
CA GLY A 93 6.55 10.40 -9.03
C GLY A 93 5.65 9.17 -8.90
N VAL A 94 6.16 7.97 -9.19
CA VAL A 94 5.46 6.70 -9.00
C VAL A 94 5.93 6.02 -7.70
N LEU A 95 4.96 5.66 -6.86
CA LEU A 95 5.19 5.02 -5.56
C LEU A 95 4.28 3.81 -5.41
N PHE A 96 4.81 2.70 -4.87
CA PHE A 96 4.04 1.52 -4.51
C PHE A 96 3.84 1.47 -3.00
N VAL A 97 2.63 1.18 -2.55
CA VAL A 97 2.28 1.13 -1.12
C VAL A 97 1.52 -0.14 -0.85
N ALA A 98 1.90 -0.87 0.20
CA ALA A 98 1.08 -1.91 0.79
C ALA A 98 0.18 -1.29 1.86
N ILE A 99 -1.12 -1.53 1.74
CA ILE A 99 -2.15 -0.96 2.63
C ILE A 99 -3.10 -2.10 3.00
N PRO A 100 -3.54 -2.22 4.27
CA PRO A 100 -4.56 -3.20 4.63
C PRO A 100 -5.86 -2.90 3.89
N GLY A 101 -6.63 -3.95 3.58
CA GLY A 101 -7.96 -3.80 3.04
C GLY A 101 -8.87 -3.01 3.99
N PHE A 102 -9.68 -2.11 3.42
CA PHE A 102 -10.71 -1.38 4.14
C PHE A 102 -11.83 -0.97 3.19
N GLU A 103 -13.03 -0.76 3.74
CA GLU A 103 -14.20 -0.38 2.97
C GLU A 103 -14.68 1.02 3.31
N SER A 104 -15.03 1.78 2.27
CA SER A 104 -15.74 3.06 2.35
C SER A 104 -15.14 4.06 3.35
N LYS A 105 -13.81 4.16 3.41
CA LYS A 105 -13.12 5.15 4.25
C LYS A 105 -12.83 6.43 3.49
N ASP A 106 -12.83 7.53 4.23
CA ASP A 106 -12.29 8.80 3.76
C ASP A 106 -10.78 8.77 3.90
N ILE A 107 -10.07 9.12 2.82
CA ILE A 107 -8.62 9.11 2.77
C ILE A 107 -8.06 10.51 2.55
N THR A 108 -6.91 10.77 3.15
CA THR A 108 -6.06 11.92 2.84
C THR A 108 -4.65 11.46 2.54
N LEU A 109 -4.15 11.82 1.36
CA LEU A 109 -2.77 11.63 0.94
C LEU A 109 -2.02 12.94 1.16
N THR A 110 -0.90 12.88 1.86
CA THR A 110 0.01 14.02 2.07
C THR A 110 1.40 13.65 1.58
N ALA A 111 1.98 14.42 0.67
CA ALA A 111 3.32 14.19 0.13
C ALA A 111 4.20 15.44 0.27
N THR A 112 5.48 15.26 0.60
CA THR A 112 6.46 16.34 0.60
C THR A 112 7.39 16.24 -0.62
N VAL A 113 7.35 17.24 -1.50
CA VAL A 113 8.10 17.29 -2.77
C VAL A 113 8.89 18.60 -2.83
N GLY A 114 10.21 18.53 -2.89
CA GLY A 114 11.06 19.74 -2.95
C GLY A 114 10.86 20.71 -1.79
N GLY A 115 10.49 20.20 -0.61
CA GLY A 115 10.18 21.01 0.58
C GLY A 115 8.74 21.56 0.65
N ASN A 116 7.94 21.35 -0.40
CA ASN A 116 6.54 21.74 -0.45
C ASN A 116 5.63 20.57 -0.03
N THR A 117 4.54 20.87 0.65
CA THR A 117 3.51 19.89 1.03
C THR A 117 2.40 19.89 0.00
N TYR A 118 2.01 18.70 -0.44
CA TYR A 118 0.92 18.48 -1.38
C TYR A 118 -0.11 17.54 -0.75
N THR A 119 -1.39 17.79 -0.99
CA THR A 119 -2.49 17.02 -0.39
C THR A 119 -3.52 16.56 -1.41
N TYR A 120 -4.14 15.41 -1.17
CA TYR A 120 -5.31 14.92 -1.90
C TYR A 120 -6.25 14.23 -0.93
N SER A 121 -7.54 14.55 -0.98
CA SER A 121 -8.54 13.86 -0.16
C SER A 121 -9.67 13.30 -1.01
N LYS A 122 -10.18 12.13 -0.63
CA LYS A 122 -11.32 11.48 -1.30
C LYS A 122 -12.12 10.66 -0.29
N SER A 123 -13.43 10.81 -0.35
CA SER A 123 -14.36 10.04 0.48
C SER A 123 -14.77 8.71 -0.17
N GLY A 124 -15.15 7.75 0.65
CA GLY A 124 -15.73 6.46 0.21
C GLY A 124 -14.78 5.59 -0.61
N VAL A 125 -13.50 5.56 -0.26
CA VAL A 125 -12.50 4.69 -0.90
C VAL A 125 -12.54 3.30 -0.28
N THR A 126 -12.43 2.29 -1.13
CA THR A 126 -12.30 0.87 -0.74
C THR A 126 -11.03 0.31 -1.36
N PHE A 127 -10.27 -0.44 -0.58
CA PHE A 127 -9.21 -1.32 -1.03
C PHE A 127 -9.47 -2.72 -0.49
N ASP A 128 -9.38 -3.72 -1.35
CA ASP A 128 -9.58 -5.12 -0.97
C ASP A 128 -8.23 -5.84 -0.92
N ASP A 129 -8.05 -6.72 0.08
CA ASP A 129 -6.84 -7.52 0.18
C ASP A 129 -6.62 -8.38 -1.08
N GLY A 130 -5.36 -8.49 -1.49
CA GLY A 130 -4.97 -9.23 -2.70
C GLY A 130 -5.30 -8.52 -4.02
N LYS A 131 -5.80 -7.29 -3.99
CA LYS A 131 -5.99 -6.48 -5.20
C LYS A 131 -4.82 -5.55 -5.46
N TYR A 132 -4.63 -5.29 -6.75
CA TYR A 132 -3.69 -4.29 -7.25
C TYR A 132 -4.46 -3.10 -7.83
N TYR A 133 -4.05 -1.89 -7.45
CA TYR A 133 -4.65 -0.64 -7.94
C TYR A 133 -3.58 0.25 -8.58
N ASP A 134 -3.86 0.84 -9.74
CA ASP A 134 -3.03 1.86 -10.39
C ASP A 134 -3.79 3.18 -10.43
N ILE A 135 -3.36 4.15 -9.62
CA ILE A 135 -4.09 5.37 -9.34
C ILE A 135 -3.21 6.59 -9.62
N THR A 136 -3.73 7.51 -10.43
CA THR A 136 -3.16 8.86 -10.56
C THR A 136 -3.92 9.82 -9.66
N VAL A 137 -3.21 10.52 -8.77
CA VAL A 137 -3.79 11.52 -7.87
C VAL A 137 -3.34 12.92 -8.25
N LYS A 138 -4.31 13.84 -8.33
CA LYS A 138 -4.07 15.26 -8.60
C LYS A 138 -3.99 16.00 -7.27
N MET A 139 -2.78 16.16 -6.79
CA MET A 139 -2.45 16.74 -5.50
C MET A 139 -2.49 18.27 -5.55
N GLN A 140 -2.96 18.88 -4.48
CA GLN A 140 -3.05 20.32 -4.30
C GLN A 140 -1.93 20.78 -3.38
N HIS A 141 -1.19 21.81 -3.82
CA HIS A 141 -0.21 22.55 -3.02
C HIS A 141 -0.90 23.49 -2.02
#